data_AF-A0A498DCQ4-F1
#
_entry.id   AF-A0A498DCQ4-F1
#
_cell.length_a   1.000
_cell.length_b   1.000
_cell.length_c   1.000
_cell.angle_alpha   90.00
_cell.angle_beta   90.00
_cell.angle_gamma   90.00
#
_symmetry.space_group_name_H-M   'P 1'
#
loop_
_entity.id
_entity.type
_entity.pdbx_description
1 polymer ?
#
loop_
_entity_poly.entity_id
_entity_poly.type
_entity_poly.pdbx_seq_one_letter_code
_entity_poly.pdbx_strand_id
1 'polypeptide(L)' 'MFKRNDDIREAKGNIPFWILAEHLNIHENTLLNWMKKEMPEEKKKSIFNAIEAAKKEWN' A
#
# COMPACT_ATOMS: atom_id res chain seq x y z
N MET A 1 2.90 -10.35 18.16
CA MET A 1 2.97 -10.33 16.69
C MET A 1 3.08 -8.87 16.27
N PHE A 2 4.16 -8.44 15.62
CA PHE A 2 4.37 -7.03 15.31
C PHE A 2 3.36 -6.57 14.26
N LYS A 3 2.33 -5.81 14.69
CA LYS A 3 1.31 -5.19 13.83
C LYS A 3 1.89 -4.02 13.04
N ARG A 4 2.79 -4.31 12.09
CA ARG A 4 3.47 -3.29 11.28
C ARG A 4 2.66 -3.04 10.02
N ASN A 5 2.27 -1.79 9.82
CA ASN A 5 1.52 -1.32 8.67
C ASN A 5 0.14 -2.00 8.50
N ASP A 6 -0.52 -2.38 9.60
CA ASP A 6 -1.88 -2.95 9.57
C ASP A 6 -2.89 -1.93 9.03
N ASP A 7 -2.68 -0.65 9.31
CA ASP A 7 -3.41 0.49 8.74
C ASP A 7 -3.49 0.44 7.20
N ILE A 8 -2.37 0.16 6.53
CA ILE A 8 -2.32 0.02 5.07
C ILE A 8 -3.04 -1.26 4.61
N ARG A 9 -2.94 -2.35 5.37
CA ARG A 9 -3.62 -3.62 5.03
C ARG A 9 -5.13 -3.48 5.14
N GLU A 10 -5.61 -2.82 6.19
CA GLU A 10 -7.02 -2.52 6.40
C GLU A 10 -7.55 -1.57 5.32
N ALA A 11 -6.83 -0.48 5.05
CA ALA A 11 -7.26 0.49 4.04
C ALA A 11 -7.29 -0.09 2.61
N LYS A 12 -6.32 -0.92 2.25
CA LYS A 12 -6.25 -1.62 0.95
C LYS A 12 -7.46 -2.52 0.70
N GLY A 13 -7.92 -3.24 1.74
CA GLY A 13 -8.95 -4.25 1.59
C GLY A 13 -8.57 -5.33 0.57
N ASN A 14 -9.41 -5.51 -0.45
CA ASN A 14 -9.25 -6.57 -1.47
C ASN A 14 -8.38 -6.17 -2.67
N ILE A 15 -7.93 -4.91 -2.76
CA ILE A 15 -7.15 -4.41 -3.90
C ILE A 15 -5.79 -5.13 -3.92
N PRO A 16 -5.39 -5.85 -4.97
CA PRO A 16 -4.09 -6.51 -5.00
C PRO A 16 -2.89 -5.55 -4.81
N PHE A 17 -1.78 -6.06 -4.25
CA PHE A 17 -0.58 -5.23 -4.05
C PHE A 17 0.06 -4.77 -5.36
N TRP A 18 -0.05 -5.56 -6.44
CA TRP A 18 0.44 -5.17 -7.76
C TRP A 18 -0.22 -3.89 -8.29
N ILE A 19 -1.53 -3.71 -8.08
CA ILE A 19 -2.25 -2.47 -8.48
C ILE A 19 -1.69 -1.26 -7.74
N LEU A 20 -1.51 -1.38 -6.41
CA LEU A 20 -0.92 -0.30 -5.62
C LEU A 20 0.52 0.00 -6.05
N ALA A 21 1.27 -1.02 -6.42
CA ALA A 21 2.65 -0.87 -6.90
C ALA A 21 2.69 -0.14 -8.25
N GLU A 22 1.73 -0.40 -9.16
CA GLU A 22 1.57 0.34 -10.42
C GLU A 22 1.29 1.83 -10.17
N HIS A 23 0.33 2.17 -9.29
CA HIS A 23 0.06 3.57 -8.93
C HIS A 23 1.24 4.28 -8.26
N LEU A 24 2.09 3.53 -7.56
CA LEU A 24 3.30 4.04 -6.92
C LEU A 24 4.51 4.03 -7.86
N ASN A 25 4.36 3.56 -9.10
CA ASN A 25 5.42 3.37 -10.09
C ASN A 25 6.63 2.57 -9.53
N ILE A 26 6.33 1.49 -8.82
CA ILE A 26 7.32 0.58 -8.24
C ILE A 26 6.99 -0.87 -8.56
N HIS A 27 7.95 -1.77 -8.38
CA HIS A 27 7.71 -3.20 -8.46
C HIS A 27 6.93 -3.70 -7.22
N GLU A 28 6.04 -4.68 -7.39
CA GLU A 28 5.25 -5.27 -6.28
C GLU A 28 6.14 -5.76 -5.13
N ASN A 29 7.22 -6.48 -5.44
CA ASN A 29 8.25 -6.89 -4.47
C ASN A 29 8.80 -5.73 -3.63
N THR A 30 8.93 -4.53 -4.19
CA THR A 30 9.37 -3.33 -3.45
C THR A 30 8.33 -2.94 -2.41
N LEU A 31 7.05 -2.92 -2.79
CA LEU A 31 5.95 -2.63 -1.87
C LEU A 31 5.85 -3.70 -0.77
N LEU A 32 5.92 -4.98 -1.13
CA LEU A 32 5.93 -6.09 -0.18
C LEU A 32 7.12 -6.01 0.80
N ASN A 33 8.29 -5.58 0.34
CA ASN A 33 9.44 -5.35 1.20
C ASN A 33 9.24 -4.18 2.15
N TRP A 34 8.60 -3.09 1.70
CA TRP A 34 8.26 -1.97 2.58
C TRP A 34 7.31 -2.40 3.71
N MET A 35 6.35 -3.28 3.42
CA MET A 35 5.43 -3.80 4.42
C MET A 35 6.09 -4.62 5.54
N LYS A 36 7.33 -5.08 5.38
CA LYS A 36 8.07 -5.85 6.41
C LYS A 36 8.61 -4.98 7.57
N LYS A 37 8.74 -3.67 7.34
CA LYS A 37 9.26 -2.70 8.33
C LYS A 37 8.26 -1.56 8.51
N GLU A 38 8.28 -0.91 9.67
CA GLU A 38 7.45 0.29 9.84
C GLU A 38 7.89 1.36 8.86
N MET A 39 6.92 1.91 8.12
CA MET A 39 7.16 2.97 7.15
C MET A 39 7.02 4.33 7.82
N PRO A 40 7.85 5.32 7.43
CA PRO A 40 7.65 6.70 7.86
C PRO A 40 6.30 7.22 7.34
N GLU A 41 5.69 8.15 8.07
CA GLU A 41 4.34 8.68 7.78
C GLU A 41 4.19 9.23 6.36
N GLU A 42 5.21 9.95 5.86
CA GLU A 42 5.20 10.49 4.49
C GLU A 42 5.02 9.38 3.44
N LYS A 43 5.70 8.26 3.65
CA LYS A 43 5.63 7.10 2.76
C LYS A 43 4.30 6.38 2.88
N LYS A 44 3.78 6.25 4.10
CA LYS A 44 2.43 5.72 4.32
C LYS A 44 1.38 6.57 3.61
N LYS A 45 1.50 7.90 3.68
CA LYS A 45 0.59 8.84 3.00
C LYS A 45 0.56 8.62 1.48
N SER A 46 1.72 8.43 0.85
CA SER A 46 1.76 8.08 -0.58
C SER A 46 1.04 6.77 -0.89
N ILE A 47 1.17 5.76 -0.03
CA ILE A 47 0.47 4.47 -0.20
C ILE A 47 -1.04 4.65 0.01
N PHE A 48 -1.48 5.42 1.00
CA PHE A 48 -2.90 5.71 1.19
C PHE A 48 -3.50 6.44 -0.02
N ASN A 49 -2.79 7.42 -0.59
CA ASN A 49 -3.23 8.08 -1.81
C ASN A 49 -3.35 7.09 -2.98
N ALA A 50 -2.40 6.17 -3.14
CA ALA A 50 -2.46 5.11 -4.15
C ALA A 50 -3.64 4.16 -3.92
N ILE A 51 -3.95 3.83 -2.67
CA ILE A 51 -5.14 3.04 -2.30
C ILE A 51 -6.42 3.78 -2.67
N GLU A 52 -6.52 5.07 -2.37
CA GLU A 52 -7.70 5.88 -2.73
C GLU A 52 -7.88 6.01 -4.25
N ALA A 53 -6.78 6.15 -5.00
CA ALA A 53 -6.82 6.13 -6.46
C ALA A 53 -7.30 4.76 -6.99
N ALA A 54 -6.68 3.68 -6.52
CA ALA A 54 -7.04 2.33 -6.92
C ALA A 54 -8.50 1.98 -6.58
N LYS A 55 -9.04 2.47 -5.45
CA LYS A 55 -10.46 2.27 -5.09
C LYS A 55 -11.43 2.90 -6.09
N LYS A 56 -11.06 3.98 -6.76
CA LYS A 56 -11.92 4.64 -7.76
C LYS A 56 -11.94 3.87 -9.08
N GLU A 57 -10.86 3.19 -9.41
CA GLU A 57 -10.71 2.42 -10.65
C GLU A 57 -11.18 0.97 -10.50
N TRP A 58 -11.09 0.41 -9.29
CA TRP A 58 -11.47 -0.97 -8.97
C TRP A 58 -12.95 -1.14 -8.56
N ASN A 59 -13.80 -0.12 -8.77
CA ASN A 59 -15.22 -0.12 -8.40
C ASN A 59 -16.14 -0.11 -9.62
#